data_AF-A0A2V8B988-F1
#
_entry.id   AF-A0A2V8B988-F1
#
_cell.length_a   1.000
_cell.length_b   1.000
_cell.length_c   1.000
_cell.angle_alpha   90.00
_cell.angle_beta   90.00
_cell.angle_gamma   90.00
#
_symmetry.space_group_name_H-M   'P 1'
#
loop_
_entity.id
_entity.type
_entity.pdbx_description
1 polymer ?
#
loop_
_entity_poly.entity_id
_entity_poly.type
_entity_poly.pdbx_seq_one_letter_code
_entity_poly.pdbx_strand_id
1 'polypeptide(L)' 'HRMAMAFAIAALAAEAPSTILGADAVAISYPGFFDILDRLVV' A
#
# COMPACT_ATOMS: atom_id res chain seq x y z
N HIS A 1 3.64 9.30 -1.68
CA HIS A 1 2.93 8.91 -0.44
C HIS A 1 1.47 8.59 -0.74
N ARG A 2 0.63 9.59 -1.03
CA ARG A 2 -0.82 9.39 -1.21
C ARG A 2 -1.18 8.51 -2.42
N MET A 3 -0.55 8.72 -3.58
CA MET A 3 -0.76 7.83 -4.74
C MET A 3 -0.35 6.39 -4.43
N ALA A 4 0.80 6.18 -3.77
CA ALA A 4 1.23 4.84 -3.36
C ALA A 4 0.24 4.17 -2.39
N MET A 5 -0.32 4.91 -1.42
CA MET A 5 -1.38 4.39 -0.55
C MET A 5 -2.67 4.05 -1.33
N ALA A 6 -3.10 4.92 -2.24
CA ALA A 6 -4.28 4.68 -3.07
C ALA A 6 -4.11 3.44 -3.96
N PHE A 7 -2.94 3.28 -4.59
CA PHE A 7 -2.63 2.09 -5.37
C PHE A 7 -2.48 0.83 -4.52
N ALA A 8 -1.99 0.93 -3.28
CA ALA A 8 -1.94 -0.20 -2.37
C ALA A 8 -3.35 -0.74 -2.07
N ILE A 9 -4.32 0.15 -1.86
CA ILE A 9 -5.73 -0.25 -1.70
C ILE A 9 -6.29 -0.84 -3.00
N ALA A 10 -6.02 -0.22 -4.16
CA ALA A 10 -6.47 -0.75 -5.44
C ALA A 10 -5.89 -2.14 -5.76
N ALA A 11 -4.64 -2.39 -5.40
CA ALA A 11 -3.97 -3.67 -5.60
C ALA A 11 -4.61 -4.83 -4.83
N LEU A 12 -5.31 -4.56 -3.72
CA LEU A 12 -6.06 -5.58 -2.99
C LEU A 12 -7.22 -6.17 -3.79
N ALA A 13 -7.75 -5.42 -4.76
CA ALA A 13 -8.82 -5.87 -5.65
C ALA A 13 -8.31 -6.29 -7.04
N ALA A 14 -6.99 -6.29 -7.26
CA ALA A 14 -6.41 -6.64 -8.55
C ALA A 14 -6.46 -8.17 -8.79
N GLU A 15 -6.75 -8.57 -10.02
CA GLU A 15 -6.78 -9.99 -10.42
C GLU A 15 -5.38 -10.63 -10.46
N ALA A 16 -4.32 -9.82 -10.49
CA ALA A 16 -2.94 -10.25 -10.54
C ALA A 16 -2.03 -9.41 -9.63
N PRO A 17 -0.85 -9.93 -9.23
CA PRO A 17 0.09 -9.20 -8.38
C PRO A 17 0.48 -7.84 -8.96
N SER A 18 0.47 -6.81 -8.11
CA SER A 18 0.83 -5.44 -8.48
C SER A 18 2.19 -5.06 -7.88
N THR A 19 3.01 -4.34 -8.66
CA THR A 19 4.26 -3.72 -8.16
C THR A 19 4.07 -2.21 -8.13
N ILE A 20 4.18 -1.61 -6.95
CA ILE A 20 4.07 -0.16 -6.76
C ILE A 20 5.46 0.43 -6.59
N LEU A 21 5.89 1.25 -7.54
CA LEU A 21 7.17 1.95 -7.48
C LEU A 21 7.10 3.14 -6.51
N GLY A 22 8.16 3.38 -5.74
CA GLY A 22 8.24 4.49 -4.79
C GLY A 22 7.31 4.34 -3.56
N ALA A 23 7.01 3.10 -3.16
CA ALA A 23 6.17 2.80 -2.01
C ALA A 23 6.82 3.16 -0.67
N ASP A 24 8.15 3.18 -0.60
CA ASP A 24 8.97 3.62 0.54
C ASP A 24 8.58 5.01 1.04
N ALA A 25 8.23 5.90 0.12
CA ALA A 25 7.83 7.25 0.43
C ALA A 25 6.59 7.27 1.39
N VAL A 26 5.71 6.27 1.37
CA VAL A 26 4.55 6.20 2.29
C VAL A 26 4.96 6.37 3.75
N ALA A 27 6.08 5.77 4.16
CA ALA A 27 6.59 5.82 5.52
C ALA A 27 6.90 7.25 5.99
N ILE A 28 7.16 8.21 5.08
CA ILE A 28 7.39 9.62 5.42
C ILE A 28 6.13 10.27 5.99
N SER A 29 4.95 9.90 5.48
CA SER A 29 3.67 10.49 5.91
C SER A 29 2.90 9.60 6.88
N TYR A 30 3.02 8.29 6.74
CA TYR A 30 2.33 7.32 7.58
C TYR A 30 3.21 6.08 7.81
N PRO A 31 4.12 6.15 8.80
CA PRO A 31 4.87 5.00 9.25
C PRO A 31 3.92 3.85 9.67
N GLY A 32 4.23 2.62 9.26
CA GLY A 32 3.43 1.43 9.61
C GLY A 32 2.15 1.22 8.78
N PHE A 33 1.92 2.02 7.73
CA PHE A 33 0.74 1.86 6.86
C PHE A 33 0.57 0.42 6.34
N PHE A 34 1.63 -0.18 5.79
CA PHE A 34 1.56 -1.53 5.23
C PHE A 34 1.33 -2.61 6.30
N ASP A 35 1.90 -2.45 7.50
CA ASP A 35 1.67 -3.36 8.62
C ASP A 35 0.21 -3.34 9.07
N ILE A 36 -0.40 -2.15 9.10
CA ILE A 36 -1.83 -1.99 9.41
C ILE A 36 -2.68 -2.59 8.29
N LEU A 37 -2.31 -2.35 7.04
CA LEU A 37 -3.05 -2.88 5.89
C LEU A 37 -3.05 -4.41 5.91
N ASP A 38 -1.90 -5.03 6.15
CA ASP A 38 -1.75 -6.48 6.28
C ASP A 38 -2.68 -7.06 7.37
N ARG A 39 -2.72 -6.41 8.54
CA ARG A 39 -3.62 -6.81 9.64
C ARG A 39 -5.12 -6.75 9.31
N LEU A 40 -5.53 -5.97 8.31
CA LEU A 40 -6.94 -5.81 7.91
C LEU A 40 -7.34 -6.76 6.78
N VAL A 41 -6.37 -7.27 6.02
CA VAL A 41 -6.60 -8.09 4.82
C VAL A 41 -6.44 -9.58 5.12
N VAL A 42 -5.85 -9.93 6.27
CA VAL A 42 -5.81 -11.30 6.84
C VAL A 42 -7.15 -11.71 7.45
#